data_AF-A0A9W9K0E4-F1
#
_entry.id   AF-A0A9W9K0E4-F1
#
_cell.length_a   1.000
_cell.length_b   1.000
_cell.length_c   1.000
_cell.angle_alpha   90.00
_cell.angle_beta   90.00
_cell.angle_gamma   90.00
#
_symmetry.space_group_name_H-M   'P 1'
#
loop_
_entity.id
_entity.type
_entity.pdbx_description
1 polymer ?
#
loop_
_entity_poly.entity_id
_entity_poly.type
_entity_poly.pdbx_seq_one_letter_code
_entity_poly.pdbx_strand_id
1 'polypeptide(L)'
;MAAPPSTSIRNLNGIWLLNKSLSGDLNELLLLQGVSWLLRRGIALSRISLHKFQQIENGVITLDIHNIAPGGIKGTTEKRVLDGEFREHKDYIWGHVKGRCRLALTRNIDEKLSSDWSEETREGECLVDETSAVNGAWSSIMQRVQGESSL
;
A
#
# COMPACT_ATOMS: atom_id res chain seq x y z
N MET A 1 6.44 8.60 5.82
CA MET A 1 6.65 9.35 4.56
C MET A 1 5.88 10.65 4.70
N ALA A 2 6.52 11.82 4.64
CA ALA A 2 5.79 13.09 4.68
C ALA A 2 5.14 13.34 3.32
N ALA A 3 3.81 13.52 3.30
CA ALA A 3 3.07 13.84 2.09
C ALA A 3 3.10 15.36 1.83
N PRO A 4 3.07 15.84 0.57
CA PRO A 4 2.91 17.27 0.26
C PRO A 4 1.62 17.84 0.88
N PRO A 5 1.55 19.14 1.22
CA PRO A 5 0.36 19.74 1.85
C PRO A 5 -0.93 19.64 1.02
N SER A 6 -0.82 19.48 -0.31
CA SER A 6 -1.94 19.28 -1.24
C SER A 6 -2.45 17.83 -1.31
N THR A 7 -1.77 16.92 -0.62
CA THR A 7 -1.98 15.48 -0.68
C THR A 7 -2.68 15.04 0.59
N SER A 8 -3.91 14.57 0.48
CA SER A 8 -4.68 14.02 1.59
C SER A 8 -4.85 12.51 1.40
N ILE A 9 -5.36 11.82 2.42
CA ILE A 9 -5.72 10.40 2.26
C ILE A 9 -6.77 10.18 1.15
N ARG A 10 -7.50 11.25 0.78
CA ARG A 10 -8.49 11.29 -0.31
C ARG A 10 -7.92 11.75 -1.65
N ASN A 11 -6.63 12.10 -1.74
CA ASN A 11 -5.96 12.43 -2.98
C ASN A 11 -4.53 11.87 -2.97
N LEU A 12 -4.35 10.67 -3.52
CA LEU A 12 -3.07 9.97 -3.54
C LEU A 12 -2.29 10.15 -4.85
N ASN A 13 -2.73 11.05 -5.74
CA ASN A 13 -2.08 11.31 -7.03
C ASN A 13 -0.61 11.71 -6.82
N GLY A 14 0.30 11.08 -7.58
CA GLY A 14 1.72 11.45 -7.57
C GLY A 14 2.67 10.27 -7.64
N ILE A 15 3.96 10.59 -7.50
CA ILE A 15 5.06 9.62 -7.51
C ILE A 15 5.56 9.46 -6.08
N TRP A 16 5.51 8.23 -5.57
CA TRP A 16 5.86 7.90 -4.20
C TRP A 16 7.07 6.98 -4.19
N LEU A 17 8.19 7.44 -3.60
CA LEU A 17 9.38 6.61 -3.48
C LEU A 17 9.32 5.76 -2.21
N LEU A 18 9.53 4.44 -2.35
CA LEU A 18 9.63 3.56 -1.19
C LEU A 18 10.88 3.87 -0.38
N ASN A 19 10.71 4.34 0.85
CA ASN A 19 11.81 4.56 1.77
C ASN A 19 12.14 3.26 2.53
N LYS A 20 13.16 2.54 2.06
CA LYS A 20 13.61 1.29 2.65
C LYS A 20 14.24 1.44 4.04
N SER A 21 14.82 2.60 4.39
CA SER A 21 15.43 2.78 5.71
C SER A 21 14.39 2.96 6.82
N LEU A 22 13.18 3.38 6.46
CA LEU A 22 12.02 3.47 7.37
C LEU A 22 11.04 2.30 7.20
N SER A 23 11.41 1.29 6.41
CA SER A 23 10.63 0.07 6.22
C SER A 23 11.21 -1.04 7.10
N GLY A 24 10.36 -1.97 7.55
CA GLY A 24 10.81 -3.24 8.12
C GLY A 24 11.49 -4.13 7.08
N ASP A 25 11.87 -5.35 7.46
CA ASP A 25 12.50 -6.30 6.54
C ASP A 25 11.54 -6.78 5.45
N LEU A 26 11.71 -6.19 4.25
CA LEU A 26 10.94 -6.56 3.06
C LEU A 26 11.26 -7.98 2.58
N ASN A 27 12.46 -8.50 2.81
CA ASN A 27 12.84 -9.83 2.33
C ASN A 27 12.09 -10.92 3.11
N GLU A 28 11.95 -10.80 4.43
CA GLU A 28 11.13 -11.70 5.24
C GLU A 28 9.66 -11.67 4.82
N LEU A 29 9.10 -10.47 4.65
CA LEU A 29 7.73 -10.28 4.16
C LEU A 29 7.50 -10.99 2.81
N LEU A 30 8.37 -10.73 1.84
CA LEU A 30 8.26 -11.31 0.50
C LEU A 30 8.49 -12.83 0.50
N LEU A 31 9.35 -13.33 1.39
CA LEU A 31 9.57 -14.77 1.57
C LEU A 31 8.30 -15.44 2.08
N LEU A 32 7.65 -14.88 3.11
CA LEU A 32 6.37 -15.36 3.65
C LEU A 32 5.27 -15.37 2.58
N GLN A 33 5.29 -14.40 1.67
CA GLN A 33 4.34 -14.29 0.57
C GLN A 33 4.63 -15.22 -0.62
N GLY A 34 5.71 -16.01 -0.56
CA GLY A 34 6.08 -16.97 -1.60
C GLY A 34 6.78 -16.38 -2.82
N VAL A 35 7.25 -15.13 -2.75
CA VAL A 35 7.99 -14.48 -3.84
C VAL A 35 9.32 -15.18 -4.06
N SER A 36 9.71 -15.49 -5.30
CA SER A 36 10.95 -16.23 -5.57
C SER A 36 12.21 -15.48 -5.11
N TRP A 37 13.26 -16.22 -4.72
CA TRP A 37 14.51 -15.64 -4.20
C TRP A 37 15.15 -14.61 -5.13
N LEU A 38 15.13 -14.87 -6.45
CA LEU A 38 15.69 -13.95 -7.46
C LEU A 38 14.93 -12.61 -7.47
N LEU A 39 13.60 -12.65 -7.45
CA LEU A 39 12.79 -11.43 -7.39
C LEU A 39 12.99 -10.67 -6.08
N ARG A 40 13.06 -11.36 -4.94
CA ARG A 40 13.34 -10.71 -3.65
C ARG A 40 14.67 -9.97 -3.64
N ARG A 41 15.74 -10.56 -4.20
CA ARG A 41 17.04 -9.88 -4.34
C ARG A 41 16.97 -8.67 -5.26
N GLY A 42 16.26 -8.79 -6.38
CA GLY A 42 16.01 -7.65 -7.26
C GLY A 42 15.32 -6.50 -6.52
N ILE A 43 14.19 -6.79 -5.88
CA ILE A 43 13.40 -5.82 -5.09
C ILE A 43 14.28 -5.18 -4.00
N ALA A 44 15.11 -5.95 -3.30
CA ALA A 44 16.00 -5.45 -2.26
C ALA A 44 17.05 -4.44 -2.78
N LEU A 45 17.52 -4.58 -4.02
CA LEU A 45 18.50 -3.68 -4.64
C LEU A 45 17.86 -2.51 -5.39
N SER A 46 16.61 -2.63 -5.84
CA SER A 46 15.95 -1.64 -6.69
C SER A 46 15.41 -0.43 -5.92
N ARG A 47 15.45 0.77 -6.54
CA ARG A 47 14.71 1.93 -6.05
C ARG A 47 13.28 1.86 -6.55
N ILE A 48 12.33 1.53 -5.67
CA ILE A 48 10.94 1.29 -6.06
C ILE A 48 10.15 2.59 -5.98
N SER A 49 9.47 2.97 -7.06
CA SER A 49 8.52 4.07 -7.08
C SER A 49 7.11 3.57 -7.39
N LEU A 50 6.12 4.20 -6.76
CA LEU A 50 4.70 3.98 -7.00
C LEU A 50 4.15 5.20 -7.70
N HIS A 51 3.67 5.04 -8.92
CA HIS A 51 3.01 6.10 -9.66
C HIS A 51 1.50 5.88 -9.50
N LYS A 52 0.86 6.79 -8.78
CA LYS A 52 -0.54 6.68 -8.39
C LYS A 52 -1.36 7.67 -9.19
N PHE A 53 -2.42 7.16 -9.81
CA PHE A 53 -3.43 7.93 -10.52
C PHE A 53 -4.78 7.63 -9.88
N GLN A 54 -5.42 8.66 -9.37
CA GLN A 54 -6.70 8.55 -8.69
C GLN A 54 -7.78 9.26 -9.49
N GLN A 55 -8.90 8.59 -9.69
CA GLN A 55 -10.08 9.11 -10.35
C GLN A 55 -11.29 8.99 -9.43
N ILE A 56 -12.23 9.92 -9.57
CA ILE A 56 -13.50 9.91 -8.83
C ILE A 56 -14.61 9.90 -9.86
N GLU A 57 -15.36 8.80 -9.94
CA GLU A 57 -16.50 8.64 -10.84
C GLU A 57 -17.72 8.25 -10.02
N ASN A 58 -18.81 9.01 -10.14
CA ASN A 58 -20.07 8.77 -9.41
C ASN A 58 -19.89 8.61 -7.88
N GLY A 59 -18.92 9.31 -7.29
CA GLY A 59 -18.60 9.24 -5.86
C GLY A 59 -17.75 8.02 -5.45
N VAL A 60 -17.40 7.14 -6.40
CA VAL A 60 -16.49 6.01 -6.19
C VAL A 60 -15.07 6.42 -6.55
N ILE A 61 -14.13 6.20 -5.62
CA ILE A 61 -12.72 6.49 -5.84
C ILE A 61 -12.04 5.24 -6.41
N THR A 62 -11.40 5.39 -7.57
CA THR A 62 -10.55 4.37 -8.20
C THR A 62 -9.10 4.85 -8.17
N LEU A 63 -8.18 3.93 -7.87
CA LEU A 63 -6.75 4.18 -7.75
C LEU A 63 -5.99 3.16 -8.61
N ASP A 64 -5.35 3.66 -9.66
CA ASP A 64 -4.40 2.91 -10.47
C ASP A 64 -2.99 3.14 -9.93
N ILE A 65 -2.31 2.05 -9.56
CA ILE A 65 -0.96 2.07 -8.98
C ILE A 65 -0.02 1.34 -9.92
N HIS A 66 0.95 2.06 -10.48
CA HIS A 66 2.03 1.45 -11.24
C HIS A 66 3.27 1.32 -10.35
N ASN A 67 3.64 0.09 -10.04
CA ASN A 67 4.86 -0.25 -9.33
C ASN A 67 6.01 -0.27 -10.34
N ILE A 68 7.00 0.63 -10.18
CA ILE A 68 8.16 0.72 -11.06
C ILE A 68 9.40 0.33 -10.26
N ALA A 69 10.17 -0.62 -10.80
CA ALA A 69 11.44 -1.04 -10.26
C ALA A 69 12.51 -1.05 -11.38
N PRO A 70 13.63 -0.32 -11.24
CA PRO A 70 14.73 -0.37 -12.20
C PRO A 70 15.47 -1.70 -12.13
N GLY A 71 16.31 -1.97 -13.14
CA GLY A 71 17.18 -3.15 -13.17
C GLY A 71 16.57 -4.40 -13.79
N GLY A 72 15.66 -4.24 -14.77
CA GLY A 72 15.07 -5.36 -15.51
C GLY A 72 13.90 -6.06 -14.81
N ILE A 73 13.46 -5.56 -13.65
CA ILE A 73 12.24 -6.00 -12.98
C ILE A 73 11.05 -5.38 -13.71
N LYS A 74 10.14 -6.21 -14.22
CA LYS A 74 8.94 -5.71 -14.90
C LYS A 74 8.03 -5.00 -13.89
N GLY A 75 7.56 -3.79 -14.19
CA GLY A 75 6.58 -3.16 -13.32
C GLY A 75 5.28 -4.00 -13.20
N THR A 76 4.54 -3.80 -12.11
CA THR A 76 3.18 -4.32 -11.96
C THR A 76 2.19 -3.16 -11.93
N THR A 77 0.93 -3.45 -12.25
CA THR A 77 -0.15 -2.46 -12.16
C THR A 77 -1.28 -3.05 -11.33
N GLU A 78 -1.62 -2.33 -10.26
CA GLU A 78 -2.71 -2.68 -9.36
C GLU A 78 -3.83 -1.66 -9.52
N LYS A 79 -5.05 -2.15 -9.68
CA LYS A 79 -6.26 -1.31 -9.69
C LYS A 79 -7.02 -1.53 -8.41
N ARG A 80 -7.26 -0.46 -7.65
CA ARG A 80 -8.02 -0.48 -6.40
C ARG A 80 -9.26 0.38 -6.54
N VAL A 81 -10.38 -0.12 -6.04
CA VAL A 81 -11.62 0.66 -5.91
C VAL A 81 -11.91 0.77 -4.42
N LEU A 82 -12.16 1.98 -3.92
CA LEU A 82 -12.35 2.26 -2.50
C LEU A 82 -13.83 2.08 -2.11
N ASP A 83 -14.38 0.90 -2.38
CA ASP A 83 -15.75 0.53 -2.06
C ASP A 83 -15.84 -0.61 -1.03
N GLY A 84 -14.69 -1.16 -0.60
CA GLY A 84 -14.64 -2.27 0.34
C GLY A 84 -14.95 -3.64 -0.27
N GLU A 85 -15.14 -3.75 -1.58
CA GLU A 85 -15.43 -5.01 -2.25
C GLU A 85 -14.16 -5.76 -2.62
N PHE A 86 -14.15 -7.08 -2.39
CA PHE A 86 -13.03 -7.94 -2.75
C PHE A 86 -12.96 -8.14 -4.26
N ARG A 87 -11.77 -7.93 -4.82
CA ARG A 87 -11.46 -8.18 -6.23
C ARG A 87 -10.21 -9.02 -6.35
N GLU A 88 -10.24 -9.96 -7.29
CA GLU A 88 -9.09 -10.78 -7.60
C GLU A 88 -8.12 -10.04 -8.52
N HIS A 89 -6.84 -10.31 -8.33
CA HIS A 89 -5.74 -9.81 -9.15
C HIS A 89 -4.73 -10.92 -9.33
N LYS A 90 -4.13 -10.99 -10.52
CA LYS A 90 -3.06 -11.94 -10.80
C LYS A 90 -1.87 -11.23 -11.43
N ASP A 91 -0.72 -11.36 -10.80
CA ASP A 91 0.54 -10.87 -11.33
C ASP A 91 1.68 -11.86 -11.03
N TYR A 92 2.88 -11.53 -11.50
CA TYR A 92 4.02 -12.44 -11.46
C TYR A 92 4.84 -12.31 -10.16
N ILE A 93 4.61 -11.26 -9.36
CA ILE A 93 5.25 -11.04 -8.06
C ILE A 93 4.42 -11.72 -6.96
N TRP A 94 3.13 -11.43 -6.91
CA TRP A 94 2.22 -11.87 -5.85
C TRP A 94 1.44 -13.14 -6.17
N GLY A 95 1.45 -13.58 -7.43
CA GLY A 95 0.65 -14.72 -7.87
C GLY A 95 -0.83 -14.35 -7.97
N HIS A 96 -1.73 -15.22 -7.50
CA HIS A 96 -3.18 -15.01 -7.53
C HIS A 96 -3.68 -14.56 -6.16
N VAL A 97 -4.04 -13.29 -6.06
CA VAL A 97 -4.45 -12.62 -4.83
C VAL A 97 -5.87 -12.08 -4.96
N LYS A 98 -6.50 -11.79 -3.82
CA LYS A 98 -7.71 -10.98 -3.72
C LYS A 98 -7.47 -9.88 -2.71
N GLY A 99 -8.01 -8.69 -2.99
CA GLY A 99 -7.94 -7.59 -2.05
C GLY A 99 -9.12 -6.65 -2.14
N ARG A 100 -9.30 -5.86 -1.09
CA ARG A 100 -10.28 -4.78 -1.02
C ARG A 100 -9.62 -3.55 -0.44
N CYS A 101 -10.13 -2.39 -0.83
CA CYS A 101 -9.65 -1.10 -0.35
C CYS A 101 -10.83 -0.31 0.20
N ARG A 102 -10.67 0.36 1.34
CA ARG A 102 -11.71 1.21 1.94
C ARG A 102 -11.11 2.32 2.79
N LEU A 103 -11.90 3.37 3.00
CA LEU A 103 -11.60 4.36 4.04
C LEU A 103 -12.14 3.89 5.39
N ALA A 104 -11.45 4.25 6.47
CA ALA A 104 -11.89 4.01 7.84
C ALA A 104 -11.43 5.15 8.75
N LEU A 105 -12.06 5.30 9.92
CA LEU A 105 -11.54 6.20 10.95
C LEU A 105 -10.25 5.63 11.52
N THR A 106 -9.24 6.47 11.71
CA THR A 106 -7.92 6.03 12.19
C THR A 106 -8.01 5.41 13.58
N ARG A 107 -8.84 5.94 14.48
CA ARG A 107 -9.10 5.36 15.81
C ARG A 107 -9.64 3.92 15.81
N ASN A 108 -10.13 3.42 14.67
CA ASN A 108 -10.58 2.03 14.55
C ASN A 108 -9.45 1.07 14.12
N ILE A 109 -8.21 1.56 14.03
CA ILE A 109 -6.99 0.78 13.77
C ILE A 109 -6.45 0.21 15.09
N ASP A 110 -5.61 -0.84 14.99
CA ASP A 110 -4.84 -1.41 16.09
C ASP A 110 -4.09 -0.34 16.89
N GLU A 111 -4.40 -0.26 18.19
CA GLU A 111 -3.85 0.70 19.13
C GLU A 111 -2.31 0.64 19.21
N LYS A 112 -1.72 -0.54 18.96
CA LYS A 112 -0.25 -0.73 18.92
C LYS A 112 0.43 0.06 17.81
N LEU A 113 -0.29 0.38 16.73
CA LEU A 113 0.25 1.17 15.63
C LEU A 113 0.11 2.67 15.88
N SER A 114 -0.84 3.07 16.72
CA SER A 114 -1.24 4.47 16.91
C SER A 114 -0.74 5.12 18.21
N SER A 115 0.04 4.42 19.04
CA SER A 115 0.50 4.91 20.35
C SER A 115 1.26 6.23 20.28
N ASP A 116 1.99 6.46 19.18
CA ASP A 116 2.90 7.60 19.01
C ASP A 116 2.35 8.64 18.01
N TRP A 117 1.10 8.50 17.58
CA TRP A 117 0.47 9.41 16.62
C TRP A 117 -0.14 10.64 17.30
N SER A 118 -0.14 11.76 16.58
CA SER A 118 -0.85 12.97 17.02
C SER A 118 -2.36 12.71 17.15
N GLU A 119 -3.03 13.47 18.02
CA GLU A 119 -4.48 13.41 18.18
C GLU A 119 -5.23 13.67 16.87
N GLU A 120 -4.72 14.60 16.05
CA GLU A 120 -5.26 14.87 14.71
C GLU A 120 -5.20 13.62 13.81
N THR A 121 -4.08 12.89 13.83
CA THR A 121 -3.93 11.65 13.06
C THR A 121 -4.93 10.59 13.54
N ARG A 122 -5.14 10.47 14.86
CA ARG A 122 -6.05 9.49 15.49
C ARG A 122 -7.51 9.74 15.17
N GLU A 123 -7.95 11.00 15.18
CA GLU A 123 -9.32 11.38 14.84
C GLU A 123 -9.56 11.49 13.33
N GLY A 124 -8.50 11.45 12.52
CA GLY A 124 -8.57 11.50 11.07
C GLY A 124 -9.08 10.23 10.39
N GLU A 125 -8.96 10.21 9.06
CA GLU A 125 -9.25 9.06 8.21
C GLU A 125 -7.97 8.33 7.79
N CYS A 126 -8.11 7.03 7.58
CA CYS A 126 -7.07 6.16 7.06
C CYS A 126 -7.59 5.37 5.86
N LEU A 127 -6.68 4.95 5.00
CA LEU A 127 -6.97 3.99 3.94
C LEU A 127 -6.51 2.61 4.37
N VAL A 128 -7.44 1.67 4.38
CA VAL A 128 -7.23 0.27 4.74
C VAL A 128 -7.26 -0.58 3.49
N ASP A 129 -6.21 -1.36 3.31
CA ASP A 129 -5.98 -2.24 2.18
C ASP A 129 -5.76 -3.65 2.72
N GLU A 130 -6.72 -4.52 2.47
CA GLU A 130 -6.67 -5.92 2.88
C GLU A 130 -6.38 -6.75 1.63
N THR A 131 -5.27 -7.48 1.62
CA THR A 131 -4.86 -8.32 0.50
C THR A 131 -4.49 -9.72 1.00
N SER A 132 -4.91 -10.77 0.30
CA SER A 132 -4.61 -12.15 0.66
C SER A 132 -4.40 -13.01 -0.58
N ALA A 133 -3.61 -14.07 -0.46
CA ALA A 133 -3.54 -15.09 -1.49
C ALA A 133 -4.88 -15.83 -1.60
N VAL A 134 -5.36 -16.09 -2.82
CA VAL A 134 -6.64 -16.78 -3.04
C VAL A 134 -6.62 -18.19 -2.47
N ASN A 135 -5.45 -18.84 -2.47
CA ASN A 135 -5.23 -20.16 -1.87
C ASN A 135 -5.12 -20.14 -0.33
N GLY A 136 -5.22 -18.98 0.32
CA GLY A 136 -5.14 -18.84 1.77
C GLY A 136 -3.73 -18.91 2.38
N ALA A 137 -2.67 -18.91 1.57
CA ALA A 137 -1.29 -19.03 2.06
C ALA A 137 -0.84 -17.86 2.95
N TRP A 138 -1.35 -16.65 2.69
CA TRP A 138 -1.03 -15.45 3.47
C TRP A 138 -2.14 -14.39 3.36
N SER A 139 -2.17 -13.51 4.35
CA SER A 139 -2.96 -12.28 4.36
C SER A 139 -2.14 -11.12 4.89
N SER A 140 -2.41 -9.92 4.39
CA SER A 140 -1.77 -8.68 4.77
C SER A 140 -2.82 -7.58 4.89
N ILE A 141 -2.65 -6.72 5.90
CA ILE A 141 -3.44 -5.52 6.10
C ILE A 141 -2.46 -4.36 6.09
N MET A 142 -2.62 -3.45 5.13
CA MET A 142 -1.89 -2.20 5.06
C MET A 142 -2.82 -1.06 5.43
N GLN A 143 -2.39 -0.26 6.40
CA GLN A 143 -3.07 0.96 6.81
C GLN A 143 -2.21 2.15 6.45
N ARG A 144 -2.82 3.13 5.78
CA ARG A 144 -2.18 4.38 5.41
C ARG A 144 -2.88 5.49 6.15
N VAL A 145 -2.14 6.23 6.97
CA VAL A 145 -2.64 7.36 7.75
C VAL A 145 -2.02 8.65 7.24
N GLN A 146 -2.78 9.73 7.35
CA GLN A 146 -2.26 11.06 7.16
C GLN A 146 -1.78 11.56 8.52
N GLY A 147 -0.51 11.93 8.62
CA GLY A 147 0.03 12.49 9.85
C GLY A 147 1.17 13.45 9.56
N GLU A 148 1.23 14.52 10.35
CA GLU A 148 2.45 15.28 10.54
C GLU A 148 3.31 14.53 11.56
N SER A 149 4.56 14.26 11.19
CA SER A 149 5.56 13.80 12.16
C SER A 149 5.84 14.99 13.07
N SER A 150 5.45 14.91 14.34
CA SER A 150 5.95 15.83 15.37
C SER A 150 7.44 15.55 15.56
N LEU A 151 8.28 16.27 14.80
CA LEU A 151 9.69 16.47 15.11
C LEU A 151 9.86 17.83 15.77
#